data_AF-A0A937NGJ6-F1
#
_entry.id   AF-A0A937NGJ6-F1
#
_cell.length_a   1.000
_cell.length_b   1.000
_cell.length_c   1.000
_cell.angle_alpha   90.00
_cell.angle_beta   90.00
_cell.angle_gamma   90.00
#
_symmetry.space_group_name_H-M   'P 1'
#
loop_
_entity.id
_entity.type
_entity.pdbx_description
1 polymer ?
#
loop_
_entity_poly.entity_id
_entity_poly.type
_entity_poly.pdbx_seq_one_letter_code
_entity_poly.pdbx_strand_id
1 'polypeptide(L)' 'MRKATLCFLRDGDKMWQDDIHWLPLVLAGKRVEGEFHFADNGESFEKFNIREI' A
#
# COMPACT_ATOMS: atom_id res chain seq x y z
N MET A 1 -3.64 -0.12 -13.06
CA MET A 1 -2.92 0.77 -12.12
C MET A 1 -3.92 1.26 -11.09
N ARG A 2 -3.99 0.64 -9.91
CA ARG A 2 -4.88 1.10 -8.84
C ARG A 2 -4.20 2.28 -8.16
N LYS A 3 -4.80 3.47 -8.22
CA LYS A 3 -4.40 4.57 -7.35
C LYS A 3 -4.84 4.20 -5.94
N ALA A 4 -3.92 4.21 -4.98
CA ALA A 4 -4.23 4.07 -3.57
C ALA A 4 -5.06 5.31 -3.13
N THR A 5 -6.35 5.28 -3.42
CA THR A 5 -7.31 6.15 -2.76
C THR A 5 -7.44 5.59 -1.36
N LEU A 6 -6.91 6.32 -0.37
CA LEU A 6 -7.13 6.13 1.07
C LEU A 6 -8.43 5.34 1.31
N CYS A 7 -8.31 4.03 1.50
CA CYS A 7 -9.44 3.14 1.70
C CYS A 7 -9.91 3.30 3.14
N PHE A 8 -10.55 4.43 3.44
CA PHE A 8 -11.41 4.53 4.61
C PHE A 8 -12.78 3.97 4.25
N LEU A 9 -12.92 2.67 4.03
CA LEU A 9 -14.25 2.07 3.91
C LEU A 9 -14.31 0.67 4.49
N ARG A 10 -15.16 0.57 5.52
CA ARG A 10 -16.18 -0.46 5.67
C ARG A 10 -15.62 -1.86 5.97
N ASP A 11 -15.82 -2.28 7.22
CA ASP A 11 -15.38 -3.53 7.87
C ASP A 11 -14.03 -3.41 8.60
N GLY A 12 -14.11 -3.01 9.87
CA GLY A 12 -13.09 -2.27 10.63
C GLY A 12 -11.80 -2.94 11.08
N ASP A 13 -11.35 -4.08 10.53
CA ASP A 13 -10.16 -4.79 11.08
C ASP A 13 -9.14 -5.29 10.06
N LYS A 14 -9.32 -5.07 8.76
CA LYS A 14 -8.39 -5.60 7.73
C LYS A 14 -7.75 -4.48 6.93
N MET A 15 -6.60 -4.02 7.41
CA MET A 15 -5.69 -3.18 6.64
C MET A 15 -5.16 -3.97 5.43
N TRP A 16 -4.89 -3.28 4.33
CA TRP A 16 -4.30 -3.93 3.17
C TRP A 16 -2.83 -4.26 3.47
N GLN A 17 -2.33 -5.37 2.92
CA GLN A 17 -0.98 -5.85 3.23
C GLN A 17 0.10 -4.83 2.82
N ASP A 18 -0.17 -3.98 1.82
CA ASP A 18 0.73 -2.92 1.38
C ASP A 18 0.82 -1.73 2.35
N ASP A 19 -0.21 -1.51 3.19
CA ASP A 19 -0.24 -0.41 4.16
C ASP A 19 0.96 -0.45 5.12
N ILE A 20 1.41 -1.65 5.49
CA ILE A 20 2.56 -1.86 6.38
C ILE A 20 3.84 -1.25 5.78
N HIS A 21 3.93 -1.12 4.46
CA HIS A 21 5.13 -0.66 3.77
C HIS A 21 5.12 0.84 3.48
N TRP A 22 4.02 1.41 3.00
CA TRP A 22 3.97 2.83 2.63
C TRP A 22 3.52 3.74 3.77
N LEU A 23 2.65 3.27 4.67
CA LEU A 23 2.05 4.10 5.71
C LEU A 23 3.08 4.63 6.72
N PRO A 24 4.06 3.84 7.22
CA PRO A 24 5.06 4.36 8.15
C PRO A 24 5.92 5.48 7.54
N LEU A 25 6.20 5.41 6.23
CA LEU A 25 7.00 6.41 5.53
C LEU A 25 6.24 7.73 5.40
N VAL A 26 4.95 7.66 5.06
CA VAL A 26 4.07 8.83 4.99
C VAL A 26 3.86 9.45 6.37
N LEU A 27 3.67 8.63 7.41
CA LEU A 27 3.56 9.11 8.80
C LEU A 27 4.86 9.74 9.31
N ALA A 28 6.01 9.34 8.77
CA ALA A 28 7.29 9.99 9.01
C ALA A 28 7.49 11.29 8.21
N GLY A 29 6.46 11.75 7.48
CA GLY A 29 6.49 12.98 6.69
C GLY A 29 7.17 12.85 5.32
N LYS A 30 7.50 11.63 4.89
CA LYS A 30 8.14 11.37 3.59
C LYS A 30 7.11 11.36 2.48
N ARG A 31 7.49 11.87 1.31
CA ARG A 31 6.75 11.64 0.08
C ARG A 31 7.33 10.42 -0.62
N VAL A 32 6.49 9.44 -0.88
CA VAL A 32 6.90 8.18 -1.48
C VAL A 32 6.02 7.83 -2.66
N GLU A 33 6.61 7.14 -3.62
CA GLU A 33 5.92 6.48 -4.72
C GLU A 33 6.09 4.97 -4.54
N GLY A 34 4.98 4.24 -4.46
CA GLY A 34 4.93 2.79 -4.28
C GLY A 34 4.32 2.10 -5.50
N GLU A 35 4.97 1.01 -5.94
CA GLU A 35 4.49 0.10 -6.97
C GLU A 35 4.35 -1.29 -6.36
N PHE A 36 3.14 -1.86 -6.40
CA PHE A 36 2.83 -3.17 -5.84
C PHE A 36 2.21 -4.07 -6.91
N HIS A 37 2.80 -5.25 -7.12
CA HIS A 37 2.35 -6.28 -8.05
C HIS A 37 1.65 -7.38 -7.25
N PHE A 38 0.33 -7.30 -7.17
CA PHE A 38 -0.50 -8.30 -6.48
C PHE A 38 -0.53 -9.62 -7.26
N ALA A 39 -0.47 -10.73 -6.54
CA ALA A 39 -0.70 -12.06 -7.07
C ALA A 39 -2.16 -12.23 -7.50
N ASP A 40 -2.45 -13.27 -8.28
CA ASP A 40 -3.79 -13.55 -8.82
C ASP A 40 -4.88 -13.68 -7.74
N ASN A 41 -4.50 -14.03 -6.50
CA ASN A 41 -5.41 -14.11 -5.36
C ASN A 41 -5.86 -12.74 -4.83
N GLY A 42 -5.19 -11.64 -5.20
CA GLY A 42 -5.48 -10.29 -4.72
C GLY A 42 -5.24 -10.05 -3.23
N GLU A 43 -4.76 -11.06 -2.50
CA GLU A 43 -4.51 -11.01 -1.05
C GLU A 43 -3.02 -10.86 -0.72
N SER A 44 -2.15 -11.20 -1.67
CA SER A 44 -0.69 -11.11 -1.54
C SER A 44 -0.07 -10.41 -2.72
N PHE A 45 1.17 -9.90 -2.58
CA PHE A 45 1.95 -9.35 -3.68
C PHE A 45 3.24 -10.14 -3.88
N GLU A 46 3.62 -10.32 -5.14
CA GLU A 46 4.84 -11.05 -5.53
C GLU A 46 6.05 -10.12 -5.56
N LYS A 47 5.81 -8.86 -5.90
CA LYS A 47 6.86 -7.85 -6.02
C LYS A 47 6.33 -6.48 -5.61
N PHE A 48 7.17 -5.72 -4.92
CA PHE A 48 6.89 -4.32 -4.64
C PHE A 48 8.17 -3.49 -4.74
N ASN A 49 8.00 -2.20 -4.99
CA ASN A 49 9.06 -1.20 -4.97
C ASN A 49 8.52 0.09 -4.36
N ILE A 50 9.30 0.72 -3.48
CA ILE A 50 8.96 2.00 -2.88
C ILE A 50 10.18 2.91 -2.99
N ARG A 51 9.97 4.13 -3.50
CA ARG A 51 11.00 5.16 -3.58
C ARG A 51 10.51 6.48 -2.99
N GLU A 52 11.43 7.20 -2.34
CA GLU A 52 11.19 8.56 -1.84
C GLU A 52 11.34 9.57 -2.99
N ILE A 53 10.52 10.63 -2.97
CA ILE A 53 10.49 11.69 -4.00
C ILE A 53 10.55 13.10 -3.41
#